data_AF-A0A1F9WIP0-F1
#
_entry.id   AF-A0A1F9WIP0-F1
#
_cell.length_a   1.000
_cell.length_b   1.000
_cell.length_c   1.000
_cell.angle_alpha   90.00
_cell.angle_beta   90.00
_cell.angle_gamma   90.00
#
_symmetry.space_group_name_H-M   'P 1'
#
loop_
_entity.id
_entity.type
_entity.pdbx_description
1 polymer ?
#
loop_
_entity_poly.entity_id
_entity_poly.type
_entity_poly.pdbx_seq_one_letter_code
_entity_poly.pdbx_strand_id
1 'polypeptide(L)'
;RGLGEEEGLWLEPCAMIHMCFMRFAIDAVFLDRELRVLRVIENFRPWRFSPWVCGARGVLELSAGRAAGRLAPGDLLEFREKTAGGN
;
A
#
# COMPACT_ATOMS: atom_id res chain seq x y z
N ARG A 1 -4.96 -0.70 -17.40
CA ARG A 1 -4.82 -1.82 -16.46
C ARG A 1 -4.19 -1.28 -15.19
N GLY A 2 -4.65 -1.75 -14.04
CA GLY A 2 -4.02 -1.46 -12.74
C GLY A 2 -3.41 -2.72 -12.13
N LEU A 3 -3.19 -2.71 -10.82
CA LEU A 3 -2.72 -3.86 -10.05
C LEU A 3 -3.79 -4.97 -10.05
N GLY A 4 -3.37 -6.23 -10.18
CA GLY A 4 -4.23 -7.39 -9.93
C GLY A 4 -4.68 -7.50 -8.46
N GLU A 5 -5.68 -8.33 -8.18
CA GLU A 5 -6.24 -8.49 -6.82
C GLU A 5 -5.23 -9.01 -5.79
N GLU A 6 -4.30 -9.86 -6.24
CA GLU A 6 -3.22 -10.46 -5.43
C GLU A 6 -1.84 -9.85 -5.76
N GLU A 7 -1.84 -8.69 -6.41
CA GLU A 7 -0.62 -7.93 -6.71
C GLU A 7 -0.58 -6.66 -5.88
N GLY A 8 0.63 -6.22 -5.57
CA GLY A 8 0.89 -4.97 -4.91
C GLY A 8 2.27 -4.46 -5.26
N LEU A 9 2.52 -3.18 -5.00
CA LEU A 9 3.82 -2.56 -5.16
C LEU A 9 4.31 -2.04 -3.80
N TRP A 10 5.52 -2.43 -3.43
CA TRP A 10 6.20 -1.87 -2.26
C TRP A 10 7.08 -0.70 -2.68
N LEU A 11 6.79 0.49 -2.17
CA LEU A 11 7.53 1.71 -2.41
C LEU A 11 8.31 2.10 -1.15
N GLU A 12 9.64 2.00 -1.22
CA GLU A 12 10.54 2.40 -0.13
C GLU A 12 11.82 3.06 -0.68
N PRO A 13 12.28 4.17 -0.10
CA PRO A 13 11.66 4.93 1.00
C PRO A 13 10.49 5.79 0.50
N CYS A 14 9.38 5.81 1.24
CA CYS A 14 8.22 6.61 0.87
C CYS A 14 7.36 6.99 2.09
N ALA A 15 7.06 8.29 2.24
CA ALA A 15 6.18 8.82 3.29
C ALA A 15 5.00 9.63 2.75
N MET A 16 4.94 9.81 1.42
CA MET A 16 3.88 10.51 0.71
C MET A 16 3.89 10.05 -0.75
N ILE A 17 2.71 9.79 -1.31
CA ILE A 17 2.55 9.45 -2.71
C ILE A 17 1.64 10.46 -3.42
N HIS A 18 1.78 10.53 -4.74
CA HIS A 18 0.86 11.25 -5.60
C HIS A 18 0.20 10.29 -6.57
N MET A 19 -0.99 10.64 -7.04
CA MET A 19 -1.73 9.90 -8.06
C MET A 19 -1.77 10.66 -9.40
N CYS A 20 -0.87 11.62 -9.62
CA CYS A 20 -0.71 12.28 -10.92
C CYS A 20 -0.43 11.23 -12.01
N PHE A 21 -1.05 11.40 -13.18
CA PHE A 21 -0.91 10.52 -14.35
C PHE A 21 -1.41 9.06 -14.17
N MET A 22 -1.86 8.68 -12.99
CA MET A 22 -2.56 7.43 -12.74
C MET A 22 -3.94 7.43 -13.41
N ARG A 23 -4.37 6.28 -13.95
CA ARG A 23 -5.69 6.14 -14.62
C ARG A 23 -6.72 5.37 -13.79
N PHE A 24 -6.32 4.84 -12.64
CA PHE A 24 -7.16 4.02 -11.76
C PHE A 24 -6.84 4.34 -10.30
N ALA A 25 -7.77 4.00 -9.40
CA ALA A 25 -7.56 4.14 -7.97
C ALA A 25 -6.77 2.95 -7.42
N ILE A 26 -6.09 3.16 -6.29
CA ILE A 26 -5.40 2.12 -5.52
C ILE A 26 -5.78 2.24 -4.05
N ASP A 27 -5.46 1.24 -3.25
CA ASP A 27 -5.35 1.43 -1.80
C ASP A 27 -3.89 1.68 -1.46
N ALA A 28 -3.62 2.65 -0.57
CA ALA A 28 -2.27 2.98 -0.12
C ALA A 28 -2.13 2.74 1.38
N VAL A 29 -1.23 1.85 1.76
CA VAL A 29 -0.98 1.45 3.16
C VAL A 29 0.41 1.93 3.56
N PHE A 30 0.47 2.94 4.43
CA PHE A 30 1.72 3.49 4.94
C PHE A 30 2.20 2.65 6.13
N LEU A 31 3.44 2.17 6.06
CA LEU A 31 4.04 1.32 7.07
C LEU A 31 5.25 2.00 7.71
N ASP A 32 5.50 1.76 9.00
CA ASP A 32 6.74 2.14 9.66
C ASP A 32 7.88 1.13 9.38
N ARG A 33 9.01 1.28 10.10
CA ARG A 33 10.19 0.41 9.95
C ARG A 33 9.97 -1.02 10.45
N GLU A 34 8.96 -1.24 11.28
CA GLU A 34 8.59 -2.54 11.83
C GLU A 34 7.43 -3.17 11.03
N LEU A 35 7.08 -2.59 9.87
CA LEU A 35 5.94 -2.99 9.05
C LEU A 35 4.58 -2.86 9.75
N ARG A 36 4.48 -1.97 10.75
CA ARG A 36 3.19 -1.62 11.36
C ARG A 36 2.47 -0.57 10.52
N VAL A 37 1.18 -0.79 10.32
CA VAL A 37 0.32 0.14 9.57
C VAL A 37 0.15 1.43 10.36
N LEU A 38 0.55 2.54 9.75
CA LEU A 38 0.36 3.89 10.28
C LEU A 38 -0.90 4.55 9.71
N ARG A 39 -1.19 4.29 8.43
CA ARG A 39 -2.36 4.84 7.74
C ARG A 39 -2.76 3.95 6.58
N VAL A 40 -4.07 3.84 6.37
CA VAL A 40 -4.67 3.27 5.16
C VAL A 40 -5.44 4.37 4.45
N ILE A 41 -5.24 4.50 3.14
CA ILE A 41 -6.06 5.34 2.26
C ILE A 41 -6.70 4.42 1.23
N GLU A 42 -7.97 4.06 1.47
CA GLU A 42 -8.75 3.24 0.55
C GLU A 42 -9.23 4.05 -0.66
N ASN A 43 -9.32 3.39 -1.81
CA ASN A 43 -9.84 3.96 -3.06
C ASN A 43 -9.22 5.32 -3.41
N PHE A 44 -7.90 5.44 -3.24
CA PHE A 44 -7.14 6.66 -3.48
C PHE A 44 -7.14 7.01 -4.97
N ARG A 45 -7.87 8.07 -5.32
CA ARG A 45 -8.23 8.40 -6.71
C ARG A 45 -7.11 9.14 -7.46
N PRO A 46 -7.08 9.04 -8.80
CA PRO A 46 -6.22 9.85 -9.67
C PRO A 46 -6.20 11.35 -9.34
N TRP A 47 -5.06 11.99 -9.63
CA TRP A 47 -4.84 13.44 -9.48
C TRP A 47 -4.94 13.97 -8.04
N ARG A 48 -4.60 13.14 -7.07
CA ARG A 48 -4.56 13.50 -5.64
C ARG A 48 -3.16 13.29 -5.06
N PHE A 49 -2.90 13.95 -3.95
CA PHE A 49 -1.71 13.76 -3.13
C PHE A 49 -2.13 13.19 -1.78
N SER A 50 -1.39 12.22 -1.27
CA SER A 50 -1.60 11.74 0.09
C SER A 50 -1.11 12.82 1.06
N PRO A 51 -1.57 12.82 2.33
CA PRO A 51 -0.83 13.52 3.36
C PRO A 51 0.58 12.95 3.47
N TRP A 52 1.51 13.76 3.97
CA TRP A 52 2.75 13.25 4.53
C TRP A 52 2.43 12.46 5.80
N VAL A 53 2.83 11.18 5.86
CA VAL A 53 2.58 10.31 7.01
C VAL A 53 3.85 10.24 7.86
N CYS A 54 3.82 10.90 9.02
CA CYS A 54 4.95 10.90 9.96
C CYS A 54 5.27 9.46 10.41
N GLY A 55 6.56 9.11 10.41
CA GLY A 55 7.04 7.78 10.78
C GLY A 55 6.95 6.74 9.66
N ALA A 56 6.24 7.02 8.56
CA ALA A 56 6.16 6.10 7.44
C ALA A 56 7.54 5.92 6.81
N ARG A 57 7.90 4.65 6.62
CA ARG A 57 9.13 4.22 5.95
C ARG A 57 8.85 3.83 4.50
N GLY A 58 7.70 3.24 4.24
CA GLY A 58 7.27 2.88 2.91
C GLY A 58 5.75 2.84 2.75
N VAL A 59 5.33 2.66 1.51
CA VAL A 59 3.93 2.55 1.12
C VAL A 59 3.73 1.24 0.35
N LEU A 60 2.81 0.42 0.83
CA LEU A 60 2.30 -0.72 0.10
C LEU A 60 1.07 -0.28 -0.69
N GLU A 61 1.20 -0.27 -2.01
CA GLU A 61 0.10 -0.01 -2.95
C GLU A 61 -0.58 -1.32 -3.32
N LEU A 62 -1.90 -1.35 -3.20
CA LEU A 62 -2.74 -2.51 -3.52
C LEU A 62 -3.82 -2.14 -4.54
N SER A 63 -4.43 -3.15 -5.15
CA SER A 63 -5.67 -2.94 -5.91
C SER A 63 -6.74 -2.24 -5.05
N ALA A 64 -7.52 -1.35 -5.67
CA ALA A 64 -8.52 -0.56 -4.95
C ALA A 64 -9.57 -1.46 -4.27
N GLY A 65 -9.87 -1.17 -3.01
CA GLY A 65 -10.80 -1.92 -2.17
C GLY A 65 -10.19 -3.18 -1.52
N ARG A 66 -8.92 -3.51 -1.79
CA ARG A 66 -8.25 -4.67 -1.21
C ARG A 66 -8.00 -4.52 0.30
N ALA A 67 -7.75 -3.31 0.77
CA ALA A 67 -7.51 -3.03 2.18
C ALA A 67 -8.80 -2.97 3.02
N ALA A 68 -9.94 -2.73 2.37
CA ALA A 68 -11.23 -2.49 3.02
C ALA A 68 -11.62 -3.64 3.97
N GLY A 69 -11.76 -3.33 5.26
CA GLY A 69 -12.11 -4.29 6.31
C GLY A 69 -11.05 -5.36 6.59
N ARG A 70 -9.85 -5.24 5.99
CA ARG A 70 -8.73 -6.18 6.16
C ARG A 70 -7.52 -5.56 6.86
N LEU A 71 -7.36 -4.24 6.73
CA LEU A 71 -6.23 -3.50 7.28
C LEU A 71 -6.69 -2.24 7.99
N ALA A 72 -6.08 -1.97 9.13
CA ALA A 72 -6.30 -0.78 9.94
C ALA A 72 -4.97 -0.29 10.55
N PRO A 73 -4.88 1.00 10.92
CA PRO A 73 -3.74 1.49 11.71
C PRO A 73 -3.51 0.65 12.97
N GLY A 74 -2.26 0.25 13.18
CA GLY A 74 -1.84 -0.62 14.28
C GLY A 74 -1.62 -2.08 13.86
N ASP A 75 -2.16 -2.53 12.74
CA ASP A 75 -1.91 -3.88 12.23
C ASP A 75 -0.44 -4.09 11.89
N LEU A 76 0.04 -5.34 12.01
CA LEU A 76 1.42 -5.72 11.70
C LEU A 76 1.43 -6.58 10.43
N LEU A 77 2.27 -6.20 9.48
CA LEU A 77 2.49 -6.96 8.25
C LEU A 77 3.86 -7.62 8.24
N GLU A 78 4.02 -8.60 7.36
CA GLU A 78 5.29 -9.29 7.12
C GLU A 78 5.47 -9.53 5.62
N PHE A 79 6.69 -9.41 5.12
CA PHE A 79 7.05 -9.88 3.79
C PHE A 79 7.53 -11.32 3.87
N ARG A 80 6.92 -12.20 3.08
CA ARG A 80 7.34 -13.59 2.93
C ARG A 80 7.68 -13.84 1.48
N GLU A 81 8.83 -14.47 1.25
CA GLU A 81 9.14 -15.01 -0.07
C GLU A 81 8.16 -16.14 -0.38
N LYS A 82 7.63 -16.12 -1.61
CA LYS A 82 6.88 -17.27 -2.11
C LYS A 82 7.87 -18.42 -2.26
N THR A 83 7.81 -19.42 -1.38
CA THR A 83 8.58 -20.64 -1.57
C THR A 83 8.19 -21.22 -2.93
N ALA A 84 9.17 -21.42 -3.82
CA ALA A 84 8.95 -22.17 -5.04
C ALA A 84 8.53 -23.59 -4.64
N GLY A 85 7.23 -23.90 -4.71
CA GLY A 85 6.74 -25.25 -4.53
C GLY A 85 7.35 -26.12 -5.62
N GLY A 86 8.24 -27.03 -5.21
CA GLY A 86 8.64 -28.17 -6.04
C GLY A 86 7.42 -29.01 -6.39
N ASN A 87 7.38 -29.45 -7.64
CA ASN A 87 6.41 -30.42 -8.13
C ASN A 87 6.59 -31.79 -7.45
#